data_AF-A0A0D0H4J9-F1
#
_entry.id   AF-A0A0D0H4J9-F1
#
_cell.length_a   1.000
_cell.length_b   1.000
_cell.length_c   1.000
_cell.angle_alpha   90.00
_cell.angle_beta   90.00
_cell.angle_gamma   90.00
#
_symmetry.space_group_name_H-M   'P 1'
#
loop_
_entity.id
_entity.type
_entity.pdbx_description
1 polymer ?
#
loop_
_entity_poly.entity_id
_entity_poly.type
_entity_poly.pdbx_seq_one_letter_code
_entity_poly.pdbx_strand_id
1 'polypeptide(L)'
;MEDRTQDTFDEVDGIIASWSAARPDLDFAPLTVFSRLSRIAKHLDRARSHAFERSGLTSWEFDVLAVLRRGGAPYRQSPKVLVQQTMVSSGTMTNRIDRLVERELVRRLTDPNDGRGVLVEMTPLGQTLVDAAMTRLTDAEERLLGAISKPERERLAVLLRKLAKSVDRFEPVSEAIEIVEM
;
A
#
# COMPACT_ATOMS: atom_id res chain seq x y z
N MET A 1 -33.80 -15.67 -21.94
CA MET A 1 -33.45 -14.97 -20.68
C MET A 1 -32.50 -15.91 -19.96
N GLU A 2 -31.24 -15.87 -20.38
CA GLU A 2 -30.22 -16.83 -19.95
C GLU A 2 -29.76 -16.49 -18.53
N ASP A 3 -29.59 -17.56 -17.77
CA ASP A 3 -29.21 -17.64 -16.38
C ASP A 3 -27.93 -16.84 -16.09
N ARG A 4 -28.07 -15.77 -15.29
CA ARG A 4 -26.97 -14.87 -14.90
C ARG A 4 -26.31 -15.29 -13.59
N THR A 5 -26.45 -16.56 -13.20
CA THR A 5 -25.68 -17.18 -12.12
C THR A 5 -24.26 -17.48 -12.61
N GLN A 6 -23.50 -16.44 -12.96
CA GLN A 6 -22.07 -16.57 -13.27
C GLN A 6 -21.27 -16.39 -11.96
N ASP A 7 -20.85 -17.55 -11.45
CA ASP A 7 -19.72 -17.85 -10.57
C ASP A 7 -19.58 -17.10 -9.23
N THR A 8 -20.21 -17.64 -8.18
CA THR A 8 -19.93 -17.28 -6.78
C THR A 8 -18.66 -17.94 -6.23
N PHE A 9 -17.97 -18.76 -7.03
CA PHE A 9 -16.80 -19.53 -6.63
C PHE A 9 -15.53 -18.90 -7.19
N ASP A 10 -14.52 -18.66 -6.34
CA ASP A 10 -13.23 -18.13 -6.78
C ASP A 10 -12.07 -19.13 -6.59
N GLU A 11 -10.88 -18.72 -7.03
CA GLU A 11 -9.65 -19.53 -6.92
C GLU A 11 -9.34 -19.94 -5.46
N VAL A 12 -9.70 -19.10 -4.48
CA VAL A 12 -9.45 -19.37 -3.06
C VAL A 12 -10.39 -20.47 -2.57
N ASP A 13 -11.64 -20.50 -3.03
CA ASP A 13 -12.56 -21.59 -2.69
C ASP A 13 -12.03 -22.94 -3.18
N GLY A 14 -11.45 -23.00 -4.38
CA GLY A 14 -10.82 -24.20 -4.92
C GLY A 14 -9.61 -24.68 -4.10
N ILE A 15 -8.79 -23.74 -3.63
CA ILE A 15 -7.63 -24.03 -2.77
C ILE A 15 -8.09 -24.56 -1.41
N ILE A 16 -9.11 -23.95 -0.82
CA ILE A 16 -9.65 -24.39 0.47
C ILE A 16 -10.24 -25.79 0.34
N ALA A 17 -11.04 -26.05 -0.70
CA ALA A 17 -11.61 -27.38 -0.93
C ALA A 17 -10.52 -28.46 -1.05
N SER A 18 -9.43 -28.16 -1.74
CA SER A 18 -8.29 -29.07 -1.88
C SER A 18 -7.61 -29.35 -0.55
N TRP A 19 -7.37 -28.32 0.27
CA TRP A 19 -6.77 -28.47 1.60
C TRP A 19 -7.69 -29.18 2.58
N SER A 20 -9.00 -28.90 2.57
CA SER A 20 -9.98 -29.59 3.39
C SER A 20 -10.05 -31.10 3.09
N ALA A 21 -9.91 -31.49 1.83
CA ALA A 21 -9.83 -32.91 1.46
C ALA A 21 -8.54 -33.58 1.96
N ALA A 22 -7.41 -32.86 1.91
CA ALA A 22 -6.11 -33.38 2.32
C ALA A 22 -5.89 -33.41 3.85
N ARG A 23 -6.47 -32.45 4.57
CA ARG A 23 -6.30 -32.23 6.02
C ARG A 23 -7.65 -31.86 6.66
N PRO A 24 -8.60 -32.83 6.74
CA PRO A 24 -9.94 -32.57 7.28
C PRO A 24 -9.93 -32.23 8.78
N ASP A 25 -8.79 -32.41 9.46
CA ASP A 25 -8.58 -32.08 10.87
C ASP A 25 -8.36 -30.58 11.15
N LEU A 26 -8.13 -29.76 10.12
CA LEU A 26 -7.81 -28.33 10.28
C LEU A 26 -8.98 -27.41 9.90
N ASP A 27 -9.10 -26.29 10.61
CA ASP A 27 -9.98 -25.18 10.23
C ASP A 27 -9.27 -24.22 9.28
N PHE A 28 -9.75 -24.17 8.03
CA PHE A 28 -9.21 -23.29 6.98
C PHE A 28 -9.97 -21.96 6.84
N ALA A 29 -10.90 -21.64 7.76
CA ALA A 29 -11.60 -20.36 7.77
C ALA A 29 -10.65 -19.14 7.68
N PRO A 30 -9.46 -19.09 8.33
CA PRO A 30 -8.53 -17.97 8.16
C PRO A 30 -8.05 -17.76 6.72
N LEU A 31 -7.88 -18.84 5.94
CA LEU A 31 -7.43 -18.74 4.55
C LEU A 31 -8.48 -18.11 3.64
N THR A 32 -9.77 -18.21 3.98
CA THR A 32 -10.84 -17.54 3.22
C THR A 32 -10.62 -16.03 3.14
N VAL A 33 -9.99 -15.43 4.16
CA VAL A 33 -9.75 -14.00 4.25
C VAL A 33 -8.35 -13.66 3.72
N PHE A 34 -7.29 -14.23 4.31
CA PHE A 34 -5.92 -13.81 4.02
C PHE A 34 -5.45 -14.23 2.61
N SER A 35 -5.96 -15.34 2.06
CA SER A 35 -5.64 -15.76 0.68
C SER A 35 -6.29 -14.86 -0.36
N ARG A 36 -7.49 -14.33 -0.09
CA ARG A 36 -8.13 -13.31 -0.93
C ARG A 36 -7.44 -11.97 -0.80
N LEU A 37 -7.16 -11.54 0.43
CA LEU A 37 -6.47 -10.28 0.69
C LEU A 37 -5.11 -10.21 -0.01
N SER A 38 -4.30 -11.27 0.05
CA SER A 38 -2.99 -11.32 -0.62
C SER A 38 -3.09 -11.29 -2.15
N ARG A 39 -4.09 -11.94 -2.75
CA ARG A 39 -4.36 -11.87 -4.20
C ARG A 39 -4.81 -10.47 -4.61
N ILE A 40 -5.76 -9.90 -3.88
CA ILE A 40 -6.24 -8.52 -4.08
C ILE A 40 -5.07 -7.54 -3.98
N ALA A 41 -4.20 -7.67 -2.99
CA ALA A 41 -3.01 -6.84 -2.83
C ALA A 41 -2.10 -6.89 -4.06
N LYS A 42 -1.84 -8.08 -4.64
CA LYS A 42 -1.04 -8.20 -5.87
C LYS A 42 -1.68 -7.46 -7.06
N HIS A 43 -3.00 -7.52 -7.21
CA HIS A 43 -3.70 -6.78 -8.26
C HIS A 43 -3.66 -5.28 -8.01
N LEU A 44 -3.83 -4.86 -6.76
CA LEU A 44 -3.76 -3.48 -6.34
C LEU A 44 -2.38 -2.87 -6.60
N ASP A 45 -1.31 -3.57 -6.23
CA ASP A 45 0.08 -3.12 -6.44
C ASP A 45 0.38 -2.90 -7.93
N ARG A 46 -0.09 -3.80 -8.80
CA ARG A 46 0.05 -3.64 -10.26
C ARG A 46 -0.72 -2.43 -10.78
N ALA A 47 -1.97 -2.25 -10.34
CA ALA A 47 -2.79 -1.12 -10.77
C ALA A 47 -2.19 0.23 -10.33
N ARG A 48 -1.69 0.29 -9.09
CA ARG A 48 -1.00 1.46 -8.53
C ARG A 48 0.28 1.78 -9.29
N SER A 49 1.14 0.79 -9.48
CA SER A 49 2.40 0.96 -10.22
C SER A 49 2.13 1.50 -11.63
N HIS A 50 1.16 0.93 -12.34
CA HIS A 50 0.76 1.41 -13.66
C HIS A 50 0.20 2.85 -13.64
N ALA A 51 -0.60 3.21 -12.63
CA ALA A 51 -1.13 4.56 -12.47
C ALA A 51 0.00 5.60 -12.27
N PHE A 52 1.00 5.25 -11.47
CA PHE A 52 2.14 6.13 -11.19
C PHE A 52 3.07 6.26 -12.39
N GLU A 53 3.38 5.15 -13.07
CA GLU A 53 4.22 5.15 -14.28
C GLU A 53 3.61 6.04 -15.38
N ARG A 54 2.29 5.99 -15.55
CA ARG A 54 1.56 6.88 -16.48
C ARG A 54 1.56 8.35 -16.09
N SER A 55 2.01 8.68 -14.89
CA SER A 55 2.26 10.04 -14.41
C SER A 55 3.75 10.39 -14.35
N GLY A 56 4.63 9.52 -14.86
CA GLY A 56 6.08 9.74 -14.83
C GLY A 56 6.72 9.53 -13.45
N LEU A 57 6.06 8.78 -12.56
CA LEU A 57 6.57 8.43 -11.24
C LEU A 57 6.67 6.92 -11.09
N THR A 58 7.67 6.47 -10.35
CA THR A 58 7.70 5.13 -9.76
C THR A 58 6.95 5.15 -8.43
N SER A 59 6.54 3.97 -7.93
CA SER A 59 5.78 3.87 -6.68
C SER A 59 6.47 4.53 -5.49
N TRP A 60 7.79 4.35 -5.37
CA TRP A 60 8.53 4.93 -4.25
C TRP A 60 8.67 6.46 -4.34
N GLU A 61 8.68 7.03 -5.54
CA GLU A 61 8.70 8.48 -5.74
C GLU A 61 7.35 9.08 -5.36
N PHE A 62 6.26 8.43 -5.79
CA PHE A 62 4.92 8.79 -5.37
C PHE A 62 4.80 8.76 -3.84
N ASP A 63 5.29 7.72 -3.16
CA ASP A 63 5.18 7.62 -1.69
C ASP A 63 5.77 8.84 -0.96
N VAL A 64 6.98 9.26 -1.34
CA VAL A 64 7.66 10.42 -0.72
C VAL A 64 6.96 11.73 -1.07
N LEU A 65 6.61 11.93 -2.34
CA LEU A 65 5.90 13.14 -2.76
C LEU A 65 4.51 13.23 -2.12
N ALA A 66 3.79 12.12 -1.99
CA ALA A 66 2.47 12.09 -1.38
C ALA A 66 2.52 12.45 0.12
N VAL A 67 3.59 12.06 0.83
CA VAL A 67 3.84 12.54 2.21
C VAL A 67 4.00 14.05 2.25
N LEU A 68 4.88 14.61 1.41
CA LEU A 68 5.11 16.07 1.34
C LEU A 68 3.81 16.81 0.98
N ARG A 69 3.05 16.29 0.01
CA ARG A 69 1.80 16.88 -0.49
C ARG A 69 0.72 16.95 0.59
N ARG A 70 0.53 15.88 1.36
CA ARG A 70 -0.45 15.81 2.46
C ARG A 70 -0.01 16.55 3.71
N GLY A 71 1.28 16.85 3.84
CA GLY A 71 1.83 17.70 4.90
C GLY A 71 1.36 19.15 4.85
N GLY A 72 0.69 19.57 3.77
CA GLY A 72 0.20 20.94 3.59
C GLY A 72 1.29 21.92 3.14
N ALA A 73 0.90 23.10 2.65
CA ALA A 73 1.85 24.13 2.23
C ALA A 73 2.75 24.56 3.41
N PRO A 74 4.06 24.77 3.20
CA PRO A 74 4.78 24.85 1.92
C PRO A 74 5.29 23.50 1.36
N TYR A 75 4.65 22.37 1.70
CA TYR A 75 5.00 21.02 1.24
C TYR A 75 6.43 20.62 1.62
N ARG A 76 6.76 20.86 2.89
CA ARG A 76 8.07 20.58 3.49
C ARG A 76 7.96 19.52 4.57
N GLN A 77 8.93 18.61 4.63
CA GLN A 77 9.11 17.68 5.74
C GLN A 77 10.59 17.44 6.03
N SER A 78 10.91 17.07 7.26
CA SER A 78 12.25 16.58 7.60
C SER A 78 12.43 15.13 7.12
N PRO A 79 13.65 14.68 6.80
CA PRO A 79 13.93 13.29 6.45
C PRO A 79 13.44 12.29 7.50
N LYS A 80 13.47 12.67 8.78
CA LYS A 80 12.96 11.83 9.89
C LYS A 80 11.46 11.55 9.75
N VAL A 81 10.66 12.57 9.42
CA VAL A 81 9.22 12.39 9.19
C VAL A 81 8.97 11.54 7.94
N LEU A 82 9.75 11.76 6.88
CA LEU A 82 9.65 10.96 5.66
C LEU A 82 9.92 9.47 5.94
N VAL A 83 10.95 9.14 6.73
CA VAL A 83 11.23 7.77 7.19
C VAL A 83 10.04 7.19 7.94
N GLN A 84 9.52 7.91 8.94
CA GLN A 84 8.41 7.43 9.77
C GLN A 84 7.13 7.18 8.97
N GLN A 85 6.85 7.99 7.94
CA GLN A 85 5.62 7.88 7.16
C GLN A 85 5.73 6.95 5.95
N THR A 86 6.93 6.61 5.50
CA THR A 86 7.15 5.68 4.38
C THR A 86 7.69 4.31 4.82
N MET A 87 8.00 4.14 6.11
CA MET A 87 8.46 2.89 6.71
C MET A 87 9.71 2.29 6.04
N VAL A 88 10.59 3.14 5.49
CA VAL A 88 11.89 2.72 4.94
C VAL A 88 13.03 3.15 5.86
N SER A 89 14.18 2.48 5.74
CA SER A 89 15.37 2.86 6.52
C SER A 89 15.84 4.29 6.21
N SER A 90 16.54 4.92 7.15
CA SER A 90 17.13 6.25 6.95
C SER A 90 18.10 6.28 5.76
N GLY A 91 18.92 5.23 5.57
CA GLY A 91 19.83 5.12 4.42
C GLY A 91 19.08 5.06 3.09
N THR A 92 17.99 4.29 3.04
CA THR A 92 17.09 4.27 1.88
C THR A 92 16.47 5.64 1.62
N MET A 93 16.03 6.34 2.66
CA MET A 93 15.42 7.66 2.52
C MET A 93 16.40 8.69 1.97
N THR A 94 17.65 8.72 2.43
CA THR A 94 18.68 9.63 1.88
C THR A 94 18.82 9.43 0.37
N ASN A 95 18.97 8.18 -0.08
CA ASN A 95 19.08 7.87 -1.51
C ASN A 95 17.83 8.26 -2.31
N ARG A 96 16.63 8.05 -1.74
CA ARG A 96 15.37 8.48 -2.37
C ARG A 96 15.31 10.00 -2.54
N ILE A 97 15.71 10.76 -1.51
CA ILE A 97 15.75 12.22 -1.59
C ILE A 97 16.78 12.67 -2.64
N ASP A 98 17.97 12.07 -2.68
CA ASP A 98 18.99 12.40 -3.70
C ASP A 98 18.42 12.25 -5.11
N ARG A 99 17.81 11.11 -5.42
CA ARG A 99 17.19 10.85 -6.72
C ARG A 99 16.05 11.79 -7.05
N LEU A 100 15.23 12.17 -6.07
CA LEU A 100 14.14 13.14 -6.28
C LEU A 100 14.68 14.56 -6.53
N VAL A 101 15.83 14.92 -5.95
CA VAL A 101 16.53 16.18 -6.24
C VAL A 101 17.13 16.15 -7.64
N GLU A 102 17.78 15.05 -8.04
CA GLU A 102 18.30 14.85 -9.40
C GLU A 102 17.21 14.98 -10.47
N ARG A 103 15.98 14.55 -10.15
CA ARG A 103 14.79 14.71 -11.00
C ARG A 103 14.06 16.04 -10.84
N GLU A 104 14.59 16.97 -10.04
CA GLU A 104 14.02 18.29 -9.78
C GLU A 104 12.59 18.27 -9.19
N LEU A 105 12.18 17.16 -8.56
CA LEU A 105 10.86 17.00 -7.95
C LEU A 105 10.80 17.55 -6.53
N VAL A 106 11.96 17.59 -5.87
CA VAL A 106 12.14 18.20 -4.55
C VAL A 106 13.45 19.00 -4.51
N ARG A 107 13.60 19.84 -3.50
CA ARG A 107 14.87 20.50 -3.17
C ARG A 107 15.16 20.39 -1.68
N ARG A 108 16.44 20.46 -1.31
CA ARG A 108 16.87 20.54 0.08
C ARG A 108 16.99 21.99 0.51
N LEU A 109 16.56 22.28 1.74
CA LEU A 109 16.69 23.56 2.39
C LEU A 109 17.35 23.35 3.75
N THR A 110 18.14 24.33 4.19
CA THR A 110 18.55 24.41 5.59
C THR A 110 17.31 24.72 6.43
N ASP A 111 17.14 24.01 7.55
CA ASP A 111 16.08 24.31 8.50
C ASP A 111 16.39 25.65 9.21
N PRO A 112 15.55 26.69 9.09
CA PRO A 112 15.81 27.97 9.75
C PRO A 112 15.72 27.88 11.29
N ASN A 113 15.07 26.85 11.83
CA ASN A 113 14.90 26.66 13.28
C ASN A 113 15.94 25.69 13.88
N ASP A 114 16.67 24.97 13.03
CA ASP A 114 17.75 24.08 13.40
C ASP A 114 18.90 24.31 12.41
N GLY A 115 19.92 25.04 12.83
CA GLY A 115 21.05 25.43 11.97
C GLY A 115 21.84 24.25 11.37
N ARG A 116 21.55 23.01 11.78
CA ARG A 116 22.09 21.77 11.18
C ARG A 116 21.01 20.88 10.55
N GLY A 117 19.73 21.24 10.70
CA GLY A 117 18.59 20.52 10.16
C GLY A 117 18.46 20.70 8.65
N VAL A 118 17.94 19.68 7.98
CA VAL A 118 17.61 19.70 6.55
C VAL A 118 16.12 19.48 6.39
N LEU A 119 15.49 20.33 5.59
CA LEU A 119 14.12 20.16 5.11
C LEU A 119 14.15 19.73 3.65
N VAL A 120 13.22 18.86 3.28
CA VAL A 120 12.92 18.51 1.89
C VAL A 120 11.66 19.25 1.50
N GLU A 121 11.72 20.06 0.44
CA GLU A 121 10.58 20.81 -0.09
C GLU A 121 10.22 20.31 -1.49
N MET A 122 8.92 20.08 -1.73
CA MET A 122 8.42 19.76 -3.06
C MET A 122 8.51 20.95 -4.03
N THR A 123 8.91 20.69 -5.27
CA THR A 123 8.90 21.70 -6.35
C THR A 123 7.52 21.76 -7.03
N PRO A 124 7.23 22.81 -7.84
CA PRO A 124 6.02 22.84 -8.66
C PRO A 124 5.88 21.63 -9.61
N LEU A 125 7.01 21.13 -10.14
CA LEU A 125 7.03 19.92 -10.96
C LEU A 125 6.64 18.69 -10.13
N GLY A 126 7.24 18.50 -8.95
CA GLY A 126 6.87 17.43 -8.02
C GLY A 126 5.38 17.45 -7.67
N GLN A 127 4.82 18.64 -7.43
CA GLN A 127 3.40 18.81 -7.16
C GLN A 127 2.53 18.41 -8.35
N THR A 128 2.90 18.84 -9.55
CA THR A 128 2.18 18.50 -10.78
C THR A 128 2.12 16.99 -10.99
N LEU A 129 3.25 16.30 -10.83
CA LEU A 129 3.33 14.85 -11.05
C LEU A 129 2.58 14.06 -9.98
N VAL A 130 2.70 14.43 -8.70
CA VAL A 130 2.01 13.70 -7.61
C VAL A 130 0.49 13.90 -7.67
N ASP A 131 0.01 15.10 -8.01
CA ASP A 131 -1.42 15.36 -8.15
C ASP A 131 -1.99 14.57 -9.35
N ALA A 132 -1.26 14.53 -10.46
CA ALA A 132 -1.61 13.73 -11.63
C ALA A 132 -1.59 12.21 -11.35
N ALA A 133 -0.65 11.74 -10.52
CA ALA A 133 -0.58 10.36 -10.05
C ALA A 133 -1.74 10.01 -9.11
N MET A 134 -2.12 10.93 -8.22
CA MET A 134 -3.25 10.73 -7.31
C MET A 134 -4.57 10.59 -8.08
N THR A 135 -4.82 11.41 -9.09
CA THR A 135 -6.02 11.29 -9.94
C THR A 135 -6.07 9.93 -10.64
N ARG A 136 -4.96 9.48 -11.23
CA ARG A 136 -4.90 8.17 -11.91
C ARG A 136 -5.06 7.01 -10.93
N LEU A 137 -4.52 7.15 -9.72
CA LEU A 137 -4.68 6.19 -8.64
C LEU A 137 -6.16 6.01 -8.29
N THR A 138 -6.87 7.12 -8.04
CA THR A 138 -8.29 7.07 -7.68
C THR A 138 -9.14 6.48 -8.80
N ASP A 139 -8.85 6.82 -10.06
CA ASP A 139 -9.53 6.23 -11.22
C ASP A 139 -9.30 4.72 -11.35
N ALA A 140 -8.06 4.27 -11.09
CA ALA A 140 -7.70 2.87 -11.15
C ALA A 140 -8.37 2.06 -10.02
N GLU A 141 -8.36 2.59 -8.78
CA GLU A 141 -9.00 1.93 -7.63
C GLU A 141 -10.53 1.92 -7.77
N GLU A 142 -11.14 2.96 -8.34
CA GLU A 142 -12.58 2.97 -8.63
C GLU A 142 -12.96 1.84 -9.59
N ARG A 143 -12.15 1.59 -10.63
CA ARG A 143 -12.35 0.48 -11.57
C ARG A 143 -12.21 -0.89 -10.88
N LEU A 144 -11.24 -1.05 -9.99
CA LEU A 144 -11.09 -2.28 -9.20
C LEU A 144 -12.30 -2.55 -8.29
N LEU A 145 -12.94 -1.49 -7.81
CA LEU A 145 -14.15 -1.57 -7.00
C LEU A 145 -15.46 -1.63 -7.83
N GLY A 146 -15.37 -1.74 -9.15
CA GLY A 146 -16.54 -1.65 -10.05
C GLY A 146 -17.63 -2.69 -9.81
N ALA A 147 -17.30 -3.82 -9.18
CA ALA A 147 -18.25 -4.87 -8.82
C ALA A 147 -18.86 -4.71 -7.41
N ILE A 148 -18.39 -3.75 -6.62
CA ILE A 148 -18.78 -3.57 -5.21
C ILE A 148 -19.62 -2.29 -5.09
N SER A 149 -20.87 -2.43 -4.64
CA SER A 149 -21.76 -1.28 -4.42
C SER A 149 -21.26 -0.37 -3.31
N LYS A 150 -21.71 0.90 -3.30
CA LYS A 150 -21.29 1.86 -2.28
C LYS A 150 -21.54 1.38 -0.82
N PRO A 151 -22.70 0.81 -0.46
CA PRO A 151 -22.91 0.28 0.90
C PRO A 151 -21.98 -0.89 1.24
N GLU A 152 -21.67 -1.75 0.27
CA GLU A 152 -20.72 -2.86 0.48
C GLU A 152 -19.29 -2.34 0.68
N ARG A 153 -18.86 -1.31 -0.05
CA ARG A 153 -17.57 -0.64 0.15
C ARG A 153 -17.45 -0.05 1.55
N GLU A 154 -18.50 0.60 2.05
CA GLU A 154 -18.55 1.16 3.41
C GLU A 154 -18.41 0.05 4.47
N ARG A 155 -19.15 -1.06 4.29
CA ARG A 155 -19.06 -2.23 5.19
C ARG A 155 -17.68 -2.88 5.13
N LEU A 156 -17.12 -3.05 3.94
CA LEU A 156 -15.78 -3.62 3.74
C LEU A 156 -14.72 -2.76 4.40
N ALA A 157 -14.79 -1.42 4.27
CA ALA A 157 -13.87 -0.50 4.92
C ALA A 157 -13.89 -0.62 6.46
N VAL A 158 -15.08 -0.83 7.06
CA VAL A 158 -15.21 -1.08 8.50
C VAL A 158 -14.55 -2.39 8.91
N LEU A 159 -14.77 -3.47 8.15
CA LEU A 159 -14.18 -4.78 8.43
C LEU A 159 -12.65 -4.77 8.26
N LEU A 160 -12.14 -4.19 7.17
CA LEU A 160 -10.71 -4.06 6.93
C LEU A 160 -10.02 -3.20 8.00
N ARG A 161 -10.67 -2.14 8.50
CA ARG A 161 -10.13 -1.35 9.62
C ARG A 161 -10.00 -2.18 10.90
N LYS A 162 -10.99 -3.04 11.19
CA LYS A 162 -10.92 -3.96 12.35
C LYS A 162 -9.79 -4.98 12.16
N LEU A 163 -9.66 -5.55 10.96
CA LEU A 163 -8.61 -6.50 10.62
C LEU A 163 -7.22 -5.87 10.73
N ALA A 164 -7.00 -4.69 10.15
CA ALA A 164 -5.73 -3.96 10.20
C ALA A 164 -5.27 -3.73 11.65
N LYS A 165 -6.17 -3.21 12.50
CA LYS A 165 -5.87 -3.06 13.94
C LYS A 165 -5.51 -4.38 14.62
N SER A 166 -6.08 -5.50 14.19
CA SER A 166 -5.76 -6.82 14.74
C SER A 166 -4.36 -7.27 14.32
N VAL A 167 -4.00 -7.04 13.05
CA VAL A 167 -2.69 -7.39 12.49
C VAL A 167 -1.59 -6.48 13.07
N ASP A 168 -1.85 -5.19 13.30
CA ASP A 168 -0.88 -4.26 13.90
C ASP A 168 -0.44 -4.68 15.32
N ARG A 169 -1.25 -5.48 16.01
CA ARG A 169 -0.94 -6.04 17.34
C ARG A 169 -0.28 -7.42 17.28
N PHE A 170 -0.12 -7.99 16.09
CA PHE A 170 0.48 -9.30 15.94
C PHE A 170 1.99 -9.23 16.22
N GLU A 171 2.43 -9.93 17.26
CA GLU A 171 3.84 -10.17 17.53
C GLU A 171 4.19 -11.59 17.04
N PRO A 172 5.24 -11.76 16.21
CA PRO A 172 5.65 -13.09 15.78
C PRO A 172 6.09 -13.89 17.00
N VAL A 173 5.53 -15.09 17.17
CA VAL A 173 6.04 -16.05 18.16
C VAL A 173 7.43 -16.48 17.70
N SER A 174 8.46 -16.11 18.46
CA SER A 174 9.88 -16.42 18.17
C SER A 174 10.32 -17.78 18.74
N GLU A 175 9.40 -18.70 18.97
CA GLU A 175 9.77 -20.05 19.38
C GLU A 175 10.15 -20.87 18.14
N ALA A 176 11.39 -21.36 18.12
CA ALA A 176 11.86 -22.28 17.11
C ALA A 176 10.94 -23.50 17.09
N ILE A 177 10.40 -23.83 15.93
CA ILE A 177 9.68 -25.09 15.74
C ILE A 177 10.72 -26.21 15.94
N GLU A 178 10.72 -26.83 17.11
CA GLU A 178 11.32 -28.15 17.29
C GLU A 178 10.49 -29.12 16.44
N ILE A 179 11.00 -29.44 15.25
CA ILE A 179 10.46 -30.53 14.45
C ILE A 179 10.75 -31.80 15.24
N VAL A 180 9.75 -32.31 15.96
CA VAL A 180 9.80 -33.65 16.52
C VAL A 180 9.62 -34.62 15.34
N GLU A 181 10.69 -35.27 14.92
CA GLU A 181 10.62 -36.39 13.99
C GLU A 181 9.84 -37.54 14.66
N MET A 182 8.77 -38.00 14.00
CA MET A 182 8.09 -39.27 14.25
C MET A 182 7.73 -39.94 12.93
#